data_AF-A0A0S8EBL5-F1
#
_entry.id   AF-A0A0S8EBL5-F1
#
_cell.length_a   1.000
_cell.length_b   1.000
_cell.length_c   1.000
_cell.angle_alpha   90.00
_cell.angle_beta   90.00
_cell.angle_gamma   90.00
#
_symmetry.space_group_name_H-M   'P 1'
#
loop_
_entity.id
_entity.type
_entity.pdbx_description
1 polymer ?
#
loop_
_entity_poly.entity_id
_entity_poly.type
_entity_poly.pdbx_seq_one_letter_code
_entity_poly.pdbx_strand_id
1 'polypeptide(L)'
;MKAHGWTLVTFVGFALMLLSSLTVQRETAASPVVDGLMYVGEGEPDEGAVGLQYVKAQLRFLPARQNARAFAQMARGQGRDVEMSFRLASREKVILYPKFGDDFTPDMLASGRLPVPGEREVVDGAYATHTDEVVVAGRPFVVVGVLGEEVVLFLDSYLIPDDPVHAELFDAEDRDVESAYVVRASLAELREPEMQKRLSSAFLDQRFSVWRGTVRTPGGPFFAFVGGMALLVLGGSVSLTRLCCFLAERVRPAVLGAPLAAIQKRKRLFLTLLLIYFGAVVLFTVVVYQAPELQHFIWAQVSLGLKKGPLAPVVKAYASKNIVRAAVLTLGINFGLGSIAVITLPSLVLPGVGALMALVRASMWGLLLAPTGTELLQGML
;
A
#
# COMPACT_ATOMS: atom_id res chain seq x y z
N MET A 1 31.56 22.05 9.12
CA MET A 1 30.59 21.54 10.14
C MET A 1 31.21 20.44 10.99
N LYS A 2 31.19 20.61 12.32
CA LYS A 2 31.62 19.62 13.32
C LYS A 2 30.77 18.34 13.25
N ALA A 3 31.22 17.23 13.86
CA ALA A 3 30.51 15.94 13.94
C ALA A 3 29.01 16.11 14.26
N HIS A 4 28.73 16.91 15.28
CA HIS A 4 27.41 17.17 15.82
C HIS A 4 26.41 17.79 14.82
N GLY A 5 26.88 18.55 13.83
CA GLY A 5 25.98 19.21 12.88
C GLY A 5 25.20 18.24 12.00
N TRP A 6 25.83 17.15 11.57
CA TRP A 6 25.16 16.15 10.71
C TRP A 6 24.25 15.22 11.50
N THR A 7 24.64 14.89 12.73
CA THR A 7 23.77 14.17 13.67
C THR A 7 22.51 14.96 13.96
N LEU A 8 22.60 16.28 14.14
CA LEU A 8 21.42 17.15 14.28
C LEU A 8 20.52 17.09 13.04
N VAL A 9 21.07 17.15 11.83
CA VAL A 9 20.29 17.01 10.58
C VAL A 9 19.55 15.68 10.53
N THR A 10 20.20 14.57 10.91
CA THR A 10 19.56 13.25 11.03
C THR A 10 18.37 13.28 12.00
N PHE A 11 18.56 13.85 13.20
CA PHE A 11 17.50 13.96 14.20
C PHE A 11 16.34 14.84 13.75
N VAL A 12 16.61 15.97 13.09
CA VAL A 12 15.57 16.84 12.53
C VAL A 12 14.78 16.10 11.45
N GLY A 13 15.46 15.36 10.57
CA GLY A 13 14.80 14.54 9.55
C GLY A 13 13.85 13.50 10.16
N PHE A 14 14.33 12.77 11.17
CA PHE A 14 13.51 11.79 11.89
C PHE A 14 12.33 12.45 12.63
N ALA A 15 12.56 13.57 13.33
CA ALA A 15 11.50 14.29 14.03
C ALA A 15 10.41 14.79 13.08
N LEU A 16 10.79 15.27 11.89
CA LEU A 16 9.83 15.70 10.88
C LEU A 16 8.98 14.53 10.35
N MET A 17 9.59 13.38 10.08
CA MET A 17 8.86 12.15 9.72
C MET A 17 7.86 11.76 10.83
N LEU A 18 8.32 11.76 12.10
CA LEU A 18 7.49 11.40 13.24
C LEU A 18 6.31 12.34 13.43
N LEU A 19 6.55 13.65 13.43
CA LEU A 19 5.50 14.67 13.60
C LEU A 19 4.46 14.59 12.48
N SER A 20 4.91 14.36 11.24
CA SER A 20 4.01 14.18 10.10
C SER A 20 3.10 12.96 10.29
N SER A 21 3.66 11.82 10.71
CA SER A 21 2.88 10.60 10.96
C SER A 21 1.90 10.78 12.12
N LEU A 22 2.33 11.41 13.22
CA LEU A 22 1.46 11.70 14.36
C LEU A 22 0.31 12.65 14.01
N THR A 23 0.53 13.60 13.10
CA THR A 23 -0.52 14.52 12.64
C THR A 23 -1.61 13.75 11.90
N VAL A 24 -1.22 12.91 10.94
CA VAL A 24 -2.15 12.07 10.17
C VAL A 24 -2.85 11.04 11.07
N GLN A 25 -2.16 10.45 12.03
CA GLN A 25 -2.75 9.53 13.00
C GLN A 25 -3.85 10.19 13.83
N ARG A 26 -3.67 11.44 14.27
CA ARG A 26 -4.69 12.17 15.05
C ARG A 26 -5.93 12.46 14.22
N GLU A 27 -5.75 12.81 12.96
CA GLU A 27 -6.86 13.04 12.03
C GLU A 27 -7.62 11.73 11.76
N THR A 28 -6.90 10.62 11.60
CA THR A 28 -7.52 9.30 11.32
C THR A 28 -8.21 8.69 12.55
N ALA A 29 -7.67 8.90 13.76
CA ALA A 29 -8.18 8.30 14.99
C ALA A 29 -9.53 8.89 15.47
N ALA A 30 -9.92 10.05 14.93
CA ALA A 30 -11.15 10.74 15.31
C ALA A 30 -12.40 10.22 14.57
N SER A 31 -12.23 9.35 13.57
CA SER A 31 -13.32 8.91 12.69
C SER A 31 -13.87 7.54 13.11
N PRO A 32 -15.07 7.49 13.72
CA PRO A 32 -15.73 6.23 14.00
C PRO A 32 -16.46 5.73 12.73
N VAL A 33 -16.12 4.52 12.28
CA VAL A 33 -16.95 3.63 11.42
C VAL A 33 -16.92 4.03 9.92
N VAL A 34 -16.56 3.18 8.93
CA VAL A 34 -16.79 1.75 8.67
C VAL A 34 -15.45 1.07 8.37
N ASP A 35 -14.70 0.72 9.43
CA ASP A 35 -13.63 -0.27 9.28
C ASP A 35 -14.30 -1.58 8.89
N GLY A 36 -14.00 -2.07 7.71
CA GLY A 36 -14.58 -3.29 7.18
C GLY A 36 -13.61 -3.92 6.20
N LEU A 37 -13.89 -5.16 5.83
CA LEU A 37 -13.19 -5.81 4.74
C LEU A 37 -14.21 -6.14 3.66
N MET A 38 -13.88 -5.80 2.42
CA MET A 38 -14.65 -6.26 1.28
C MET A 38 -13.88 -7.40 0.61
N TYR A 39 -14.49 -8.58 0.58
CA TYR A 39 -13.98 -9.71 -0.18
C TYR A 39 -14.67 -9.73 -1.53
N VAL A 40 -13.90 -9.71 -2.62
CA VAL A 40 -14.43 -9.66 -3.99
C VAL A 40 -13.97 -10.89 -4.75
N GLY A 41 -14.92 -11.63 -5.33
CA GLY A 41 -14.64 -12.85 -6.05
C GLY A 41 -15.88 -13.69 -6.33
N GLU A 42 -15.65 -14.92 -6.79
CA GLU A 42 -16.71 -15.83 -7.22
C GLU A 42 -17.12 -16.85 -6.14
N GLY A 43 -18.41 -17.17 -6.12
CA GLY A 43 -19.00 -18.19 -5.26
C GLY A 43 -19.41 -17.67 -3.89
N GLU A 44 -20.07 -18.54 -3.12
CA GLU A 44 -20.47 -18.20 -1.75
C GLU A 44 -19.32 -18.42 -0.76
N PRO A 45 -19.30 -17.67 0.36
CA PRO A 45 -18.39 -17.91 1.47
C PRO A 45 -18.60 -19.33 2.04
N ASP A 46 -17.52 -19.96 2.49
CA ASP A 46 -17.59 -21.31 3.08
C ASP A 46 -18.22 -21.29 4.50
N GLU A 47 -18.39 -22.46 5.10
CA GLU A 47 -18.93 -22.63 6.46
C GLU A 47 -18.21 -21.78 7.53
N GLY A 48 -16.95 -21.39 7.30
CA GLY A 48 -16.23 -20.44 8.16
C GLY A 48 -16.89 -19.07 8.28
N ALA A 49 -17.80 -18.73 7.36
CA ALA A 49 -18.60 -17.51 7.39
C ALA A 49 -19.75 -17.55 8.41
N VAL A 50 -20.05 -18.72 8.98
CA VAL A 50 -21.09 -18.86 10.02
C VAL A 50 -20.76 -17.93 11.20
N GLY A 51 -21.71 -17.06 11.52
CA GLY A 51 -21.58 -16.06 12.58
C GLY A 51 -20.69 -14.86 12.24
N LEU A 52 -20.27 -14.69 10.99
CA LEU A 52 -19.72 -13.41 10.52
C LEU A 52 -20.89 -12.54 10.05
N GLN A 53 -20.91 -11.28 10.49
CA GLN A 53 -21.85 -10.31 9.95
C GLN A 53 -21.29 -9.74 8.66
N TYR A 54 -21.90 -10.10 7.53
CA TYR A 54 -21.53 -9.56 6.24
C TYR A 54 -22.76 -9.17 5.42
N VAL A 55 -22.54 -8.27 4.46
CA VAL A 55 -23.51 -7.89 3.45
C VAL A 55 -23.01 -8.41 2.12
N LYS A 56 -23.80 -9.25 1.45
CA LYS A 56 -23.56 -9.61 0.06
C LYS A 56 -23.95 -8.42 -0.81
N ALA A 57 -23.03 -7.95 -1.62
CA ALA A 57 -23.18 -6.83 -2.52
C ALA A 57 -22.72 -7.28 -3.92
N GLN A 58 -23.02 -6.45 -4.92
CA GLN A 58 -22.47 -6.61 -6.26
C GLN A 58 -21.61 -5.40 -6.58
N LEU A 59 -20.48 -5.66 -7.22
CA LEU A 59 -19.51 -4.64 -7.58
C LEU A 59 -19.36 -4.62 -9.09
N ARG A 60 -19.36 -3.44 -9.70
CA ARG A 60 -19.01 -3.24 -11.10
C ARG A 60 -17.80 -2.33 -11.21
N PHE A 61 -16.79 -2.75 -11.95
CA PHE A 61 -15.65 -1.91 -12.27
C PHE A 61 -15.97 -0.92 -13.38
N LEU A 62 -15.73 0.36 -13.12
CA LEU A 62 -15.79 1.40 -14.14
C LEU A 62 -14.56 1.33 -15.07
N PRO A 63 -14.65 1.85 -16.31
CA PRO A 63 -13.53 1.84 -17.24
C PRO A 63 -12.25 2.40 -16.62
N ALA A 64 -11.14 1.69 -16.78
CA ALA A 64 -9.86 2.12 -16.22
C ALA A 64 -9.43 3.48 -16.81
N ARG A 65 -8.93 4.37 -15.93
CA ARG A 65 -8.27 5.62 -16.32
C ARG A 65 -7.16 5.34 -17.34
N GLN A 66 -6.88 6.28 -18.24
CA GLN A 66 -5.97 6.07 -19.37
C GLN A 66 -4.59 5.52 -18.94
N ASN A 67 -4.06 6.05 -17.86
CA ASN A 67 -2.83 5.67 -17.17
C ASN A 67 -2.87 4.25 -16.55
N ALA A 68 -4.02 3.79 -16.06
CA ALA A 68 -4.18 2.45 -15.49
C ALA A 68 -4.27 1.34 -16.54
N ARG A 69 -4.65 1.65 -17.79
CA ARG A 69 -4.88 0.66 -18.86
C ARG A 69 -3.64 -0.17 -19.20
N ALA A 70 -2.46 0.49 -19.25
CA ALA A 70 -1.20 -0.20 -19.53
C ALA A 70 -0.86 -1.23 -18.43
N PHE A 71 -1.00 -0.83 -17.17
CA PHE A 71 -0.77 -1.71 -16.03
C PHE A 71 -1.80 -2.83 -15.92
N ALA A 72 -3.06 -2.57 -16.29
CA ALA A 72 -4.10 -3.61 -16.35
C ALA A 72 -3.74 -4.72 -17.36
N GLN A 73 -3.21 -4.37 -18.54
CA GLN A 73 -2.73 -5.36 -19.51
C GLN A 73 -1.55 -6.15 -18.98
N MET A 74 -0.61 -5.51 -18.28
CA MET A 74 0.51 -6.23 -17.66
C MET A 74 0.04 -7.16 -16.54
N ALA A 75 -0.93 -6.74 -15.73
CA ALA A 75 -1.46 -7.52 -14.61
C ALA A 75 -2.17 -8.79 -15.10
N ARG A 76 -2.92 -8.71 -16.21
CA ARG A 76 -3.51 -9.87 -16.91
C ARG A 76 -2.48 -10.96 -17.22
N GLY A 77 -1.30 -10.57 -17.67
CA GLY A 77 -0.21 -11.50 -17.97
C GLY A 77 0.38 -12.21 -16.75
N GLN A 78 0.10 -11.75 -15.53
CA GLN A 78 0.63 -12.30 -14.28
C GLN A 78 -0.35 -13.25 -13.56
N GLY A 79 -1.58 -13.41 -14.07
CA GLY A 79 -2.62 -14.29 -13.53
C GLY A 79 -3.78 -13.56 -12.84
N ARG A 80 -4.87 -14.31 -12.60
CA ARG A 80 -6.16 -13.78 -12.11
C ARG A 80 -6.02 -13.01 -10.78
N ASP A 81 -5.26 -13.53 -9.82
CA ASP A 81 -5.10 -12.91 -8.50
C ASP A 81 -4.47 -11.50 -8.59
N VAL A 82 -3.46 -11.34 -9.45
CA VAL A 82 -2.75 -10.07 -9.65
C VAL A 82 -3.63 -9.10 -10.42
N GLU A 83 -4.30 -9.55 -11.48
CA GLU A 83 -5.28 -8.74 -12.20
C GLU A 83 -6.38 -8.23 -11.28
N MET A 84 -6.98 -9.12 -10.48
CA MET A 84 -8.09 -8.80 -9.59
C MET A 84 -7.67 -7.79 -8.51
N SER A 85 -6.54 -8.06 -7.86
CA SER A 85 -5.98 -7.15 -6.84
C SER A 85 -5.65 -5.77 -7.43
N PHE A 86 -5.08 -5.73 -8.64
CA PHE A 86 -4.82 -4.48 -9.34
C PHE A 86 -6.11 -3.75 -9.72
N ARG A 87 -7.12 -4.45 -10.25
CA ARG A 87 -8.43 -3.86 -10.60
C ARG A 87 -9.08 -3.23 -9.37
N LEU A 88 -9.12 -3.95 -8.24
CA LEU A 88 -9.70 -3.44 -6.99
C LEU A 88 -9.07 -2.15 -6.50
N ALA A 89 -7.75 -2.02 -6.69
CA ALA A 89 -6.98 -0.90 -6.18
C ALA A 89 -6.82 0.27 -7.16
N SER A 90 -6.99 0.04 -8.48
CA SER A 90 -6.73 1.06 -9.49
C SER A 90 -7.97 1.54 -10.26
N ARG A 91 -9.09 0.80 -10.19
CA ARG A 91 -10.32 1.15 -10.88
C ARG A 91 -11.35 1.61 -9.86
N GLU A 92 -12.01 2.72 -10.20
CA GLU A 92 -13.26 3.09 -9.56
C GLU A 92 -14.30 2.00 -9.79
N LYS A 93 -15.20 1.89 -8.83
CA LYS A 93 -16.17 0.80 -8.76
C LYS A 93 -17.50 1.33 -8.29
N VAL A 94 -18.57 0.78 -8.84
CA VAL A 94 -19.94 1.03 -8.41
C VAL A 94 -20.39 -0.19 -7.63
N ILE A 95 -20.93 0.02 -6.45
CA ILE A 95 -21.35 -1.06 -5.56
C ILE A 95 -22.86 -0.96 -5.35
N LEU A 96 -23.57 -1.99 -5.76
CA LEU A 96 -24.97 -2.20 -5.41
C LEU A 96 -25.02 -2.73 -3.98
N TYR A 97 -25.58 -1.94 -3.06
CA TYR A 97 -25.50 -2.20 -1.63
C TYR A 97 -26.90 -2.47 -1.02
N PRO A 98 -27.22 -3.73 -0.66
CA PRO A 98 -28.57 -4.10 -0.20
C PRO A 98 -29.04 -3.44 1.09
N LYS A 99 -28.14 -3.15 2.03
CA LYS A 99 -28.49 -2.57 3.33
C LYS A 99 -28.18 -1.08 3.40
N PHE A 100 -28.38 -0.39 2.28
CA PHE A 100 -27.94 1.00 2.15
C PHE A 100 -28.61 1.90 3.19
N GLY A 101 -29.93 1.83 3.33
CA GLY A 101 -30.68 2.65 4.29
C GLY A 101 -30.43 2.30 5.77
N ASP A 102 -29.89 1.11 6.06
CA ASP A 102 -29.57 0.68 7.44
C ASP A 102 -28.16 1.11 7.84
N ASP A 103 -27.22 1.08 6.90
CA ASP A 103 -25.79 1.23 7.17
C ASP A 103 -25.27 2.64 6.91
N PHE A 104 -25.96 3.41 6.07
CA PHE A 104 -25.55 4.76 5.69
C PHE A 104 -26.54 5.79 6.20
N THR A 105 -26.03 6.75 6.94
CA THR A 105 -26.79 7.82 7.56
C THR A 105 -26.30 9.18 7.03
N PRO A 106 -27.14 10.23 7.05
CA PRO A 106 -26.76 11.54 6.50
C PRO A 106 -25.54 12.19 7.16
N ASP A 107 -25.18 11.84 8.38
CA ASP A 107 -23.99 12.31 9.10
C ASP A 107 -22.68 11.72 8.57
N MET A 108 -22.73 10.65 7.78
CA MET A 108 -21.57 10.09 7.06
C MET A 108 -21.28 10.81 5.74
N LEU A 109 -22.07 11.84 5.39
CA LEU A 109 -21.88 12.62 4.18
C LEU A 109 -21.04 13.85 4.49
N ALA A 110 -19.96 14.04 3.72
CA ALA A 110 -19.27 15.32 3.66
C ALA A 110 -20.13 16.40 2.98
N SER A 111 -20.98 16.01 2.02
CA SER A 111 -21.90 16.93 1.33
C SER A 111 -23.07 16.22 0.66
N GLY A 112 -24.13 16.99 0.35
CA GLY A 112 -25.29 16.51 -0.42
C GLY A 112 -26.29 15.71 0.42
N ARG A 113 -26.83 14.64 -0.17
CA ARG A 113 -27.82 13.74 0.45
C ARG A 113 -27.60 12.29 0.03
N LEU A 114 -28.30 11.37 0.68
CA LEU A 114 -28.34 9.97 0.28
C LEU A 114 -29.17 9.79 -1.01
N PRO A 115 -28.79 8.82 -1.88
CA PRO A 115 -29.54 8.45 -3.08
C PRO A 115 -30.90 7.85 -2.75
N VAL A 116 -31.90 8.15 -3.58
CA VAL A 116 -33.23 7.54 -3.50
C VAL A 116 -33.21 6.18 -4.19
N PRO A 117 -33.67 5.08 -3.53
CA PRO A 117 -33.77 3.77 -4.17
C PRO A 117 -34.62 3.80 -5.44
N GLY A 118 -34.14 3.13 -6.49
CA GLY A 118 -34.79 3.07 -7.81
C GLY A 118 -34.55 4.27 -8.72
N GLU A 119 -34.06 5.40 -8.18
CA GLU A 119 -33.65 6.54 -8.97
C GLU A 119 -32.21 6.37 -9.48
N ARG A 120 -31.88 7.08 -10.57
CA ARG A 120 -30.53 7.09 -11.16
C ARG A 120 -29.59 8.00 -10.37
N GLU A 121 -29.43 7.70 -9.10
CA GLU A 121 -28.66 8.47 -8.13
C GLU A 121 -27.59 7.59 -7.49
N VAL A 122 -26.42 8.18 -7.26
CA VAL A 122 -25.32 7.55 -6.52
C VAL A 122 -24.85 8.49 -5.42
N VAL A 123 -24.29 7.93 -4.35
CA VAL A 123 -23.38 8.68 -3.47
C VAL A 123 -21.95 8.34 -3.88
N ASP A 124 -21.10 9.36 -3.93
CA ASP A 124 -19.69 9.22 -4.24
C ASP A 124 -18.85 8.98 -2.99
N GLY A 125 -17.75 8.24 -3.12
CA GLY A 125 -16.69 8.18 -2.13
C GLY A 125 -15.86 9.46 -2.17
N ALA A 126 -15.20 9.80 -1.07
CA ALA A 126 -14.45 11.06 -0.98
C ALA A 126 -13.34 11.25 -2.04
N TYR A 127 -12.87 10.18 -2.69
CA TYR A 127 -11.74 10.20 -3.63
C TYR A 127 -12.09 9.80 -5.06
N ALA A 128 -13.35 9.56 -5.40
CA ALA A 128 -13.67 9.28 -6.80
C ALA A 128 -13.59 10.55 -7.67
N THR A 129 -13.42 10.36 -8.98
CA THR A 129 -13.06 11.45 -9.91
C THR A 129 -14.26 12.28 -10.36
N HIS A 130 -15.45 11.70 -10.35
CA HIS A 130 -16.59 12.26 -11.06
C HIS A 130 -17.52 13.03 -10.11
N THR A 131 -17.56 14.35 -10.29
CA THR A 131 -18.20 15.25 -9.33
C THR A 131 -19.71 15.41 -9.52
N ASP A 132 -20.24 15.14 -10.72
CA ASP A 132 -21.66 15.42 -11.03
C ASP A 132 -22.40 14.20 -11.61
N GLU A 133 -21.74 13.39 -12.44
CA GLU A 133 -22.36 12.27 -13.12
C GLU A 133 -21.36 11.12 -13.33
N VAL A 134 -21.84 9.88 -13.14
CA VAL A 134 -21.09 8.67 -13.45
C VAL A 134 -21.88 7.78 -14.41
N VAL A 135 -21.19 7.18 -15.39
CA VAL A 135 -21.82 6.30 -16.37
C VAL A 135 -21.66 4.83 -15.97
N VAL A 136 -22.78 4.16 -15.70
CA VAL A 136 -22.84 2.76 -15.26
C VAL A 136 -23.56 1.91 -16.31
N ALA A 137 -22.86 0.97 -16.96
CA ALA A 137 -23.33 0.27 -18.18
C ALA A 137 -23.99 1.18 -19.22
N GLY A 138 -23.34 2.30 -19.53
CA GLY A 138 -23.85 3.24 -20.54
C GLY A 138 -25.06 4.06 -20.08
N ARG A 139 -25.48 3.95 -18.81
CA ARG A 139 -26.54 4.78 -18.24
C ARG A 139 -25.97 5.84 -17.31
N PRO A 140 -26.39 7.10 -17.43
CA PRO A 140 -25.93 8.17 -16.56
C PRO A 140 -26.61 8.08 -15.19
N PHE A 141 -25.82 8.25 -14.12
CA PHE A 141 -26.25 8.38 -12.73
C PHE A 141 -25.78 9.71 -12.18
N VAL A 142 -26.67 10.42 -11.52
CA VAL A 142 -26.38 11.71 -10.88
C VAL A 142 -25.72 11.46 -9.53
N VAL A 143 -24.62 12.14 -9.26
CA VAL A 143 -23.99 12.15 -7.94
C VAL A 143 -24.77 13.11 -7.05
N VAL A 144 -25.44 12.59 -6.02
CA VAL A 144 -26.31 13.41 -5.14
C VAL A 144 -25.72 13.70 -3.77
N GLY A 145 -24.58 13.09 -3.45
CA GLY A 145 -23.83 13.32 -2.23
C GLY A 145 -22.44 12.71 -2.29
N VAL A 146 -21.63 13.07 -1.30
CA VAL A 146 -20.25 12.59 -1.14
C VAL A 146 -20.08 12.09 0.28
N LEU A 147 -19.64 10.85 0.45
CA LEU A 147 -19.26 10.25 1.72
C LEU A 147 -18.05 10.98 2.31
N GLY A 148 -18.00 11.08 3.64
CA GLY A 148 -16.82 11.60 4.32
C GLY A 148 -15.62 10.64 4.26
N GLU A 149 -14.44 11.17 4.55
CA GLU A 149 -13.19 10.40 4.53
C GLU A 149 -13.15 9.30 5.61
N GLU A 150 -14.04 9.37 6.60
CA GLU A 150 -14.27 8.33 7.61
C GLU A 150 -14.84 7.03 7.05
N VAL A 151 -15.49 7.06 5.88
CA VAL A 151 -16.11 5.88 5.25
C VAL A 151 -15.08 5.13 4.39
N VAL A 152 -13.99 4.69 5.04
CA VAL A 152 -12.73 4.26 4.40
C VAL A 152 -12.90 3.19 3.34
N LEU A 153 -13.79 2.22 3.57
CA LEU A 153 -13.99 1.09 2.66
C LEU A 153 -14.46 1.53 1.26
N PHE A 154 -15.15 2.66 1.17
CA PHE A 154 -15.85 3.13 -0.03
C PHE A 154 -15.26 4.40 -0.64
N LEU A 155 -14.07 4.86 -0.19
CA LEU A 155 -13.47 6.13 -0.64
C LEU A 155 -13.30 6.26 -2.15
N ASP A 156 -12.94 5.17 -2.84
CA ASP A 156 -12.76 5.12 -4.30
C ASP A 156 -13.95 4.41 -5.01
N SER A 157 -15.16 4.52 -4.45
CA SER A 157 -16.34 3.79 -4.94
C SER A 157 -17.58 4.67 -4.97
N TYR A 158 -18.48 4.39 -5.92
CA TYR A 158 -19.83 4.91 -5.92
C TYR A 158 -20.76 3.87 -5.31
N LEU A 159 -21.75 4.30 -4.52
CA LEU A 159 -22.73 3.40 -3.94
C LEU A 159 -24.12 3.67 -4.52
N ILE A 160 -24.80 2.58 -4.86
CA ILE A 160 -26.18 2.57 -5.34
C ILE A 160 -27.01 1.72 -4.37
N PRO A 161 -28.17 2.22 -3.88
CA PRO A 161 -29.10 1.38 -3.12
C PRO A 161 -29.59 0.22 -3.98
N ASP A 162 -29.67 -0.97 -3.38
CA ASP A 162 -30.26 -2.12 -4.05
C ASP A 162 -31.74 -1.86 -4.35
N ASP A 163 -32.09 -1.98 -5.62
CA ASP A 163 -33.45 -1.81 -6.13
C ASP A 163 -33.59 -2.69 -7.38
N PRO A 164 -34.76 -3.32 -7.61
CA PRO A 164 -34.98 -4.14 -8.81
C PRO A 164 -34.63 -3.45 -10.13
N VAL A 165 -34.79 -2.12 -10.22
CA VAL A 165 -34.44 -1.33 -11.42
C VAL A 165 -32.93 -1.35 -11.71
N HIS A 166 -32.10 -1.56 -10.68
CA HIS A 166 -30.65 -1.59 -10.80
C HIS A 166 -30.09 -2.98 -11.06
N ALA A 167 -30.87 -4.05 -10.91
CA ALA A 167 -30.39 -5.44 -11.03
C ALA A 167 -29.72 -5.74 -12.39
N GLU A 168 -30.25 -5.17 -13.49
CA GLU A 168 -29.68 -5.33 -14.83
C GLU A 168 -28.31 -4.63 -15.01
N LEU A 169 -27.94 -3.73 -14.09
CA LEU A 169 -26.62 -3.11 -14.06
C LEU A 169 -25.58 -4.03 -13.41
N PHE A 170 -25.94 -5.23 -12.97
CA PHE A 170 -25.01 -6.12 -12.29
C PHE A 170 -25.22 -7.57 -12.78
N ASP A 171 -25.34 -7.70 -14.10
CA ASP A 171 -25.36 -8.99 -14.78
C ASP A 171 -24.08 -9.78 -14.44
N ALA A 172 -24.27 -10.97 -13.87
CA ALA A 172 -23.17 -11.85 -13.46
C ALA A 172 -22.37 -12.41 -14.65
N GLU A 173 -22.90 -12.32 -15.88
CA GLU A 173 -22.15 -12.70 -17.10
C GLU A 173 -21.20 -11.60 -17.57
N ASP A 174 -21.35 -10.36 -17.08
CA ASP A 174 -20.46 -9.25 -17.39
C ASP A 174 -19.13 -9.39 -16.62
N ARG A 175 -18.02 -9.49 -17.35
CA ARG A 175 -16.66 -9.61 -16.77
C ARG A 175 -16.24 -8.44 -15.86
N ASP A 176 -16.94 -7.31 -15.97
CA ASP A 176 -16.71 -6.14 -15.12
C ASP A 176 -17.55 -6.16 -13.85
N VAL A 177 -18.43 -7.15 -13.67
CA VAL A 177 -19.21 -7.38 -12.46
C VAL A 177 -18.59 -8.52 -11.63
N GLU A 178 -18.52 -8.33 -10.32
CA GLU A 178 -18.04 -9.33 -9.35
C GLU A 178 -18.98 -9.36 -8.14
N SER A 179 -19.05 -10.51 -7.47
CA SER A 179 -19.70 -10.56 -6.15
C SER A 179 -18.77 -9.96 -5.10
N ALA A 180 -19.35 -9.21 -4.18
CA ALA A 180 -18.63 -8.58 -3.08
C ALA A 180 -19.28 -8.94 -1.75
N TYR A 181 -18.46 -9.11 -0.72
CA TYR A 181 -18.89 -9.46 0.62
C TYR A 181 -18.28 -8.47 1.60
N VAL A 182 -19.11 -7.54 2.07
CA VAL A 182 -18.70 -6.49 3.00
C VAL A 182 -18.86 -7.02 4.42
N VAL A 183 -17.74 -7.41 5.03
CA VAL A 183 -17.69 -7.86 6.42
C VAL A 183 -17.72 -6.65 7.34
N ARG A 184 -18.69 -6.65 8.26
CA ARG A 184 -18.84 -5.64 9.30
C ARG A 184 -18.04 -6.07 10.52
N ALA A 185 -16.88 -5.48 10.72
CA ALA A 185 -16.03 -5.75 11.87
C ALA A 185 -15.10 -4.57 12.11
N SER A 186 -15.05 -4.07 13.34
CA SER A 186 -14.11 -3.02 13.73
C SER A 186 -12.66 -3.42 13.44
N LEU A 187 -11.78 -2.42 13.29
CA LEU A 187 -10.35 -2.68 13.10
C LEU A 187 -9.74 -3.49 14.26
N ALA A 188 -10.27 -3.34 15.47
CA ALA A 188 -9.87 -4.13 16.63
C ALA A 188 -10.21 -5.61 16.43
N GLU A 189 -11.45 -5.94 16.06
CA GLU A 189 -11.89 -7.30 15.76
C GLU A 189 -11.09 -7.90 14.59
N LEU A 190 -10.86 -7.14 13.52
CA LEU A 190 -10.06 -7.59 12.36
C LEU A 190 -8.59 -7.90 12.71
N ARG A 191 -8.07 -7.35 13.81
CA ARG A 191 -6.73 -7.65 14.33
C ARG A 191 -6.69 -8.87 15.24
N GLU A 192 -7.84 -9.40 15.66
CA GLU A 192 -7.89 -10.60 16.47
C GLU A 192 -7.49 -11.83 15.66
N PRO A 193 -6.56 -12.67 16.16
CA PRO A 193 -6.11 -13.85 15.44
C PRO A 193 -7.24 -14.84 15.10
N GLU A 194 -8.24 -14.94 15.97
CA GLU A 194 -9.41 -15.82 15.75
C GLU A 194 -10.28 -15.29 14.61
N MET A 195 -10.57 -13.99 14.58
CA MET A 195 -11.28 -13.36 13.47
C MET A 195 -10.53 -13.55 12.15
N GLN A 196 -9.21 -13.33 12.12
CA GLN A 196 -8.40 -13.55 10.92
C GLN A 196 -8.43 -15.02 10.45
N LYS A 197 -8.39 -15.97 11.39
CA LYS A 197 -8.53 -17.40 11.09
C LYS A 197 -9.92 -17.71 10.51
N ARG A 198 -10.99 -17.16 11.08
CA ARG A 198 -12.36 -17.32 10.57
C ARG A 198 -12.49 -16.74 9.17
N LEU A 199 -12.03 -15.51 8.96
CA LEU A 199 -12.04 -14.84 7.67
C LEU A 199 -11.28 -15.59 6.59
N SER A 200 -10.07 -16.05 6.87
CA SER A 200 -9.28 -16.86 5.92
C SER A 200 -9.90 -18.23 5.62
N SER A 201 -10.65 -18.80 6.57
CA SER A 201 -11.42 -20.04 6.33
C SER A 201 -12.73 -19.81 5.56
N ALA A 202 -13.38 -18.66 5.79
CA ALA A 202 -14.64 -18.28 5.15
C ALA A 202 -14.44 -17.84 3.70
N PHE A 203 -13.41 -17.03 3.47
CA PHE A 203 -13.06 -16.44 2.20
C PHE A 203 -11.71 -16.99 1.77
N LEU A 204 -11.71 -18.23 1.27
CA LEU A 204 -10.48 -18.89 0.83
C LEU A 204 -9.68 -17.98 -0.11
N ASP A 205 -8.40 -17.77 0.24
CA ASP A 205 -7.46 -16.84 -0.40
C ASP A 205 -7.30 -16.97 -1.93
N GLN A 206 -7.80 -18.06 -2.52
CA GLN A 206 -7.72 -18.33 -3.96
C GLN A 206 -8.97 -17.92 -4.73
N ARG A 207 -10.12 -17.73 -4.06
CA ARG A 207 -11.39 -17.34 -4.70
C ARG A 207 -11.69 -15.86 -4.53
N PHE A 208 -11.20 -15.26 -3.45
CA PHE A 208 -11.51 -13.89 -3.07
C PHE A 208 -10.25 -13.04 -2.99
N SER A 209 -10.36 -11.82 -3.52
CA SER A 209 -9.40 -10.75 -3.29
C SER A 209 -9.92 -9.82 -2.21
N VAL A 210 -9.04 -9.37 -1.31
CA VAL A 210 -9.40 -8.52 -0.17
C VAL A 210 -9.19 -7.05 -0.52
N TRP A 211 -10.20 -6.22 -0.27
CA TRP A 211 -10.14 -4.77 -0.31
C TRP A 211 -10.37 -4.20 1.09
N ARG A 212 -9.52 -3.25 1.50
CA ARG A 212 -9.53 -2.65 2.84
C ARG A 212 -9.88 -1.16 2.86
N GLY A 213 -10.05 -0.55 1.69
CA GLY A 213 -9.94 0.91 1.57
C GLY A 213 -8.51 1.37 1.90
N THR A 214 -8.13 2.56 1.44
CA THR A 214 -6.87 3.17 1.88
C THR A 214 -7.05 4.67 1.88
N VAL A 215 -6.99 5.27 3.07
CA VAL A 215 -6.97 6.73 3.18
C VAL A 215 -5.66 7.23 2.58
N ARG A 216 -5.74 8.16 1.64
CA ARG A 216 -4.56 8.72 0.99
C ARG A 216 -3.90 9.70 1.95
N THR A 217 -2.58 9.63 2.07
CA THR A 217 -1.84 10.63 2.84
C THR A 217 -1.99 12.00 2.18
N PRO A 218 -2.51 13.02 2.91
CA PRO A 218 -2.64 14.35 2.35
C PRO A 218 -1.28 14.91 1.92
N GLY A 219 -1.27 15.77 0.89
CA GLY A 219 -0.03 16.23 0.25
C GLY A 219 0.94 16.91 1.21
N GLY A 220 0.45 17.77 2.12
CA GLY A 220 1.26 18.47 3.11
C GLY A 220 2.06 17.50 4.01
N PRO A 221 1.38 16.64 4.80
CA PRO A 221 2.03 15.58 5.57
C PRO A 221 2.94 14.68 4.72
N PHE A 222 2.48 14.24 3.54
CA PHE A 222 3.30 13.40 2.67
C PHE A 222 4.66 14.05 2.33
N PHE A 223 4.66 15.30 1.85
CA PHE A 223 5.90 15.99 1.48
C PHE A 223 6.75 16.37 2.70
N ALA A 224 6.14 16.64 3.85
CA ALA A 224 6.88 16.82 5.11
C ALA A 224 7.62 15.54 5.50
N PHE A 225 6.96 14.39 5.43
CA PHE A 225 7.57 13.09 5.70
C PHE A 225 8.73 12.79 4.74
N VAL A 226 8.52 12.98 3.43
CA VAL A 226 9.56 12.78 2.41
C VAL A 226 10.73 13.75 2.57
N GLY A 227 10.46 15.01 2.94
CA GLY A 227 11.49 15.97 3.31
C GLY A 227 12.31 15.50 4.52
N GLY A 228 11.64 14.92 5.52
CA GLY A 228 12.28 14.28 6.66
C GLY A 228 13.16 13.09 6.25
N MET A 229 12.68 12.24 5.33
CA MET A 229 13.47 11.15 4.75
C MET A 229 14.72 11.68 4.04
N ALA A 230 14.59 12.76 3.25
CA ALA A 230 15.74 13.36 2.55
C ALA A 230 16.81 13.87 3.52
N LEU A 231 16.39 14.56 4.60
CA LEU A 231 17.30 15.02 5.66
C LEU A 231 17.94 13.84 6.40
N LEU A 232 17.16 12.79 6.71
CA LEU A 232 17.63 11.57 7.34
C LEU A 232 18.70 10.88 6.48
N VAL A 233 18.46 10.75 5.17
CA VAL A 233 19.40 10.18 4.21
C VAL A 233 20.67 11.02 4.13
N LEU A 234 20.56 12.34 4.03
CA LEU A 234 21.72 13.23 3.92
C LEU A 234 22.57 13.20 5.20
N GLY A 235 21.96 13.48 6.36
CA GLY A 235 22.66 13.49 7.66
C GLY A 235 23.15 12.10 8.07
N GLY A 236 22.32 11.08 7.85
CA GLY A 236 22.60 9.68 8.17
C GLY A 236 23.76 9.14 7.35
N SER A 237 23.80 9.41 6.04
CA SER A 237 24.90 8.96 5.17
C SER A 237 26.24 9.56 5.56
N VAL A 238 26.27 10.85 5.91
CA VAL A 238 27.48 11.51 6.40
C VAL A 238 27.91 10.96 7.75
N SER A 239 26.96 10.78 8.68
CA SER A 239 27.21 10.25 10.03
C SER A 239 27.73 8.80 9.98
N LEU A 240 27.10 7.94 9.16
CA LEU A 240 27.52 6.56 8.94
C LEU A 240 28.91 6.49 8.32
N THR A 241 29.19 7.28 7.29
CA THR A 241 30.53 7.33 6.66
C THR A 241 31.60 7.70 7.68
N ARG A 242 31.32 8.68 8.55
CA ARG A 242 32.23 9.09 9.63
C ARG A 242 32.41 7.99 10.67
N LEU A 243 31.33 7.33 11.08
CA LEU A 243 31.38 6.20 11.99
C LEU A 243 32.24 5.07 11.43
N CYS A 244 32.06 4.70 10.15
CA CYS A 244 32.90 3.69 9.50
C CYS A 244 34.37 4.10 9.46
N CYS A 245 34.68 5.37 9.16
CA CYS A 245 36.07 5.86 9.18
C CYS A 245 36.68 5.80 10.58
N PHE A 246 35.91 6.17 11.61
CA PHE A 246 36.33 6.11 13.00
C PHE A 246 36.55 4.66 13.47
N LEU A 247 35.67 3.75 13.08
CA LEU A 247 35.80 2.32 13.40
C LEU A 247 36.99 1.69 12.67
N ALA A 248 37.33 2.14 11.46
CA ALA A 248 38.49 1.66 10.72
C ALA A 248 39.81 1.84 11.49
N GLU A 249 39.90 2.87 12.34
CA GLU A 249 41.08 3.14 13.17
C GLU A 249 41.13 2.25 14.43
N ARG A 250 40.01 1.64 14.82
CA ARG A 250 39.87 0.92 16.10
C ARG A 250 39.70 -0.59 15.94
N VAL A 251 39.06 -1.04 14.86
CA VAL A 251 38.70 -2.44 14.66
C VAL A 251 39.84 -3.17 13.94
N ARG A 252 40.56 -4.02 14.68
CA ARG A 252 41.70 -4.80 14.18
C ARG A 252 41.36 -6.14 13.50
N PRO A 253 40.28 -6.87 13.83
CA PRO A 253 39.99 -8.16 13.18
C PRO A 253 39.88 -8.04 11.67
N ALA A 254 40.56 -8.91 10.92
CA ALA A 254 40.68 -8.81 9.46
C ALA A 254 39.32 -8.79 8.73
N VAL A 255 38.33 -9.53 9.24
CA VAL A 255 36.99 -9.66 8.66
C VAL A 255 36.26 -8.32 8.57
N LEU A 256 36.42 -7.44 9.57
CA LEU A 256 35.77 -6.12 9.60
C LEU A 256 36.75 -4.99 9.28
N GLY A 257 38.02 -5.14 9.65
CA GLY A 257 39.06 -4.14 9.46
C GLY A 257 39.32 -3.85 7.98
N ALA A 258 39.42 -4.89 7.13
CA ALA A 258 39.70 -4.69 5.70
C ALA A 258 38.58 -3.93 4.96
N PRO A 259 37.28 -4.29 5.11
CA PRO A 259 36.19 -3.50 4.55
C PRO A 259 36.15 -2.05 5.07
N LEU A 260 36.33 -1.84 6.38
CA LEU A 260 36.32 -0.50 6.99
C LEU A 260 37.49 0.37 6.48
N ALA A 261 38.68 -0.20 6.36
CA ALA A 261 39.84 0.49 5.79
C ALA A 261 39.62 0.85 4.31
N ALA A 262 38.97 -0.02 3.53
CA ALA A 262 38.61 0.27 2.15
C ALA A 262 37.61 1.45 2.06
N ILE A 263 36.61 1.48 2.95
CA ILE A 263 35.67 2.61 3.06
C ILE A 263 36.41 3.89 3.45
N GLN A 264 37.29 3.86 4.45
CA GLN A 264 38.06 5.02 4.91
C GLN A 264 38.92 5.61 3.78
N LYS A 265 39.61 4.74 3.02
CA LYS A 265 40.42 5.13 1.85
C LYS A 265 39.58 5.77 0.75
N ARG A 266 38.32 5.39 0.60
CA ARG A 266 37.40 5.84 -0.47
C ARG A 266 36.13 6.53 0.06
N LYS A 267 36.24 7.27 1.16
CA LYS A 267 35.08 7.86 1.87
C LYS A 267 34.14 8.69 0.99
N ARG A 268 34.66 9.43 0.01
CA ARG A 268 33.84 10.22 -0.94
C ARG A 268 33.00 9.33 -1.85
N LEU A 269 33.59 8.26 -2.36
CA LEU A 269 32.88 7.27 -3.17
C LEU A 269 31.80 6.58 -2.33
N PHE A 270 32.14 6.14 -1.13
CA PHE A 270 31.18 5.50 -0.23
C PHE A 270 29.99 6.43 0.09
N LEU A 271 30.25 7.69 0.45
CA LEU A 271 29.20 8.68 0.67
C LEU A 271 28.34 8.90 -0.58
N THR A 272 28.97 9.03 -1.76
CA THR A 272 28.24 9.23 -3.03
C THR A 272 27.34 8.04 -3.34
N LEU A 273 27.80 6.81 -3.13
CA LEU A 273 27.00 5.60 -3.32
C LEU A 273 25.79 5.57 -2.37
N LEU A 274 25.97 5.93 -1.10
CA LEU A 274 24.85 6.04 -0.15
C LEU A 274 23.82 7.08 -0.60
N LEU A 275 24.28 8.27 -1.00
CA LEU A 275 23.40 9.35 -1.46
C LEU A 275 22.67 9.00 -2.74
N ILE A 276 23.32 8.33 -3.69
CA ILE A 276 22.68 7.88 -4.94
C ILE A 276 21.65 6.78 -4.63
N TYR A 277 22.03 5.77 -3.85
CA TYR A 277 21.15 4.64 -3.55
C TYR A 277 19.91 5.09 -2.77
N PHE A 278 20.08 5.79 -1.64
CA PHE A 278 18.96 6.23 -0.83
C PHE A 278 18.25 7.45 -1.43
N GLY A 279 18.94 8.29 -2.19
CA GLY A 279 18.32 9.35 -2.97
C GLY A 279 17.37 8.80 -4.04
N ALA A 280 17.68 7.66 -4.66
CA ALA A 280 16.75 6.97 -5.54
C ALA A 280 15.49 6.52 -4.80
N VAL A 281 15.61 5.99 -3.57
CA VAL A 281 14.43 5.66 -2.75
C VAL A 281 13.53 6.89 -2.56
N VAL A 282 14.09 8.01 -2.11
CA VAL A 282 13.35 9.27 -1.89
C VAL A 282 12.71 9.78 -3.18
N LEU A 283 13.46 9.79 -4.29
CA LEU A 283 12.98 10.23 -5.59
C LEU A 283 11.77 9.41 -6.05
N PHE A 284 11.88 8.08 -6.01
CA PHE A 284 10.82 7.20 -6.47
C PHE A 284 9.61 7.19 -5.52
N THR A 285 9.80 7.51 -4.24
CA THR A 285 8.69 7.80 -3.32
C THR A 285 7.90 9.03 -3.78
N VAL A 286 8.54 10.09 -4.27
CA VAL A 286 7.84 11.25 -4.84
C VAL A 286 7.12 10.89 -6.15
N VAL A 287 7.79 10.13 -7.02
CA VAL A 287 7.22 9.72 -8.32
C VAL A 287 5.92 8.94 -8.11
N VAL A 288 5.91 7.98 -7.19
CA VAL A 288 4.74 7.11 -7.01
C VAL A 288 3.55 7.83 -6.37
N TYR A 289 3.79 8.90 -5.61
CA TYR A 289 2.69 9.73 -5.09
C TYR A 289 1.86 10.38 -6.20
N GLN A 290 2.47 10.63 -7.36
CA GLN A 290 1.80 11.16 -8.56
C GLN A 290 1.19 10.05 -9.43
N ALA A 291 1.58 8.79 -9.21
CA ALA A 291 1.15 7.64 -9.99
C ALA A 291 0.81 6.46 -9.07
N PRO A 292 -0.25 6.56 -8.25
CA PRO A 292 -0.60 5.53 -7.27
C PRO A 292 -0.88 4.16 -7.92
N GLU A 293 -1.34 4.14 -9.18
CA GLU A 293 -1.58 2.91 -9.94
C GLU A 293 -0.30 2.09 -10.09
N LEU A 294 0.86 2.74 -10.20
CA LEU A 294 2.16 2.06 -10.24
C LEU A 294 2.45 1.35 -8.90
N GLN A 295 2.13 1.97 -7.77
CA GLN A 295 2.30 1.35 -6.47
C GLN A 295 1.40 0.13 -6.31
N HIS A 296 0.13 0.26 -6.69
CA HIS A 296 -0.85 -0.83 -6.62
C HIS A 296 -0.44 -2.03 -7.48
N PHE A 297 0.07 -1.76 -8.69
CA PHE A 297 0.60 -2.80 -9.57
C PHE A 297 1.78 -3.54 -8.95
N ILE A 298 2.76 -2.81 -8.40
CA ILE A 298 3.94 -3.41 -7.76
C ILE A 298 3.51 -4.19 -6.51
N TRP A 299 2.61 -3.66 -5.68
CA TRP A 299 2.08 -4.37 -4.51
C TRP A 299 1.36 -5.66 -4.90
N ALA A 300 0.54 -5.64 -5.96
CA ALA A 300 -0.13 -6.84 -6.44
C ALA A 300 0.88 -7.94 -6.79
N GLN A 301 1.97 -7.60 -7.49
CA GLN A 301 3.04 -8.56 -7.80
C GLN A 301 3.81 -9.03 -6.55
N VAL A 302 4.20 -8.10 -5.69
CA VAL A 302 4.97 -8.41 -4.48
C VAL A 302 4.15 -9.28 -3.53
N SER A 303 2.85 -9.02 -3.38
CA SER A 303 1.96 -9.82 -2.53
C SER A 303 1.91 -11.29 -2.98
N LEU A 304 1.90 -11.56 -4.29
CA LEU A 304 1.96 -12.92 -4.82
C LEU A 304 3.30 -13.59 -4.46
N GLY A 305 4.41 -12.87 -4.64
CA GLY A 305 5.74 -13.34 -4.26
C GLY A 305 5.92 -13.55 -2.75
N LEU A 306 5.20 -12.78 -1.93
CA LEU A 306 5.16 -12.93 -0.48
C LEU A 306 4.32 -14.13 -0.05
N LYS A 307 3.25 -14.48 -0.78
CA LYS A 307 2.42 -15.65 -0.49
C LYS A 307 3.10 -16.96 -0.89
N LYS A 308 3.71 -17.02 -2.08
CA LYS A 308 4.19 -18.28 -2.68
C LYS A 308 5.70 -18.35 -2.92
N GLY A 309 6.43 -17.26 -2.72
CA GLY A 309 7.85 -17.15 -3.08
C GLY A 309 8.84 -17.28 -1.91
N PRO A 310 10.13 -17.02 -2.16
CA PRO A 310 11.21 -17.13 -1.18
C PRO A 310 11.07 -16.16 0.00
N LEU A 311 10.17 -15.18 -0.10
CA LEU A 311 9.89 -14.20 0.94
C LEU A 311 8.78 -14.64 1.92
N ALA A 312 8.02 -15.70 1.61
CA ALA A 312 6.95 -16.19 2.50
C ALA A 312 7.41 -16.47 3.94
N PRO A 313 8.62 -17.03 4.20
CA PRO A 313 9.11 -17.20 5.57
C PRO A 313 9.30 -15.88 6.32
N VAL A 314 9.63 -14.78 5.63
CA VAL A 314 9.80 -13.44 6.23
C VAL A 314 8.46 -12.93 6.74
N VAL A 315 7.42 -13.02 5.91
CA VAL A 315 6.07 -12.59 6.29
C VAL A 315 5.56 -13.39 7.49
N LYS A 316 5.74 -14.71 7.48
CA LYS A 316 5.38 -15.56 8.63
C LYS A 316 6.13 -15.15 9.90
N ALA A 317 7.39 -14.75 9.79
CA ALA A 317 8.16 -14.28 10.94
C ALA A 317 7.64 -12.95 11.49
N TYR A 318 7.31 -11.97 10.64
CA TYR A 318 6.66 -10.73 11.06
C TYR A 318 5.29 -11.00 11.71
N ALA A 319 4.47 -11.86 11.10
CA ALA A 319 3.16 -12.24 11.63
C ALA A 319 3.27 -12.91 13.02
N SER A 320 4.33 -13.69 13.26
CA SER A 320 4.58 -14.33 14.57
C SER A 320 4.97 -13.36 15.70
N LYS A 321 5.11 -12.05 15.43
CA LYS A 321 5.60 -11.03 16.37
C LYS A 321 6.99 -11.34 16.97
N ASN A 322 7.75 -12.28 16.39
CA ASN A 322 9.11 -12.60 16.80
C ASN A 322 10.10 -11.70 16.06
N ILE A 323 10.39 -10.54 16.67
CA ILE A 323 11.24 -9.49 16.09
C ILE A 323 12.63 -10.01 15.73
N VAL A 324 13.23 -10.84 16.58
CA VAL A 324 14.58 -11.40 16.34
C VAL A 324 14.57 -12.29 15.11
N ARG A 325 13.60 -13.19 15.00
CA ARG A 325 13.46 -14.07 13.83
C ARG A 325 13.21 -13.28 12.56
N ALA A 326 12.33 -12.27 12.62
CA ALA A 326 12.04 -11.39 11.48
C ALA A 326 13.30 -10.63 11.05
N ALA A 327 14.07 -10.10 11.99
CA ALA A 327 15.32 -9.39 11.72
C ALA A 327 16.38 -10.31 11.08
N VAL A 328 16.59 -11.51 11.62
CA VAL A 328 17.56 -12.48 11.08
C VAL A 328 17.18 -12.91 9.66
N LEU A 329 15.92 -13.24 9.40
CA LEU A 329 15.46 -13.62 8.06
C LEU A 329 15.55 -12.47 7.07
N THR A 330 15.15 -11.28 7.50
CA THR A 330 15.25 -10.07 6.67
C THR A 330 16.70 -9.77 6.33
N LEU A 331 17.62 -9.86 7.29
CA LEU A 331 19.06 -9.72 7.04
C LEU A 331 19.56 -10.79 6.08
N GLY A 332 19.25 -12.06 6.35
CA GLY A 332 19.71 -13.20 5.54
C GLY A 332 19.27 -13.11 4.09
N ILE A 333 18.01 -12.75 3.83
CA ILE A 333 17.50 -12.58 2.48
C ILE A 333 18.06 -11.33 1.81
N ASN A 334 18.07 -10.18 2.49
CA ASN A 334 18.56 -8.95 1.87
C ASN A 334 20.07 -9.02 1.58
N PHE A 335 20.85 -9.67 2.44
CA PHE A 335 22.29 -9.88 2.26
C PHE A 335 22.57 -10.99 1.24
N GLY A 336 22.01 -12.18 1.43
CA GLY A 336 22.25 -13.33 0.56
C GLY A 336 21.65 -13.15 -0.83
N LEU A 337 20.32 -13.09 -0.92
CA LEU A 337 19.65 -12.95 -2.21
C LEU A 337 19.91 -11.57 -2.81
N GLY A 338 19.68 -10.52 -2.02
CA GLY A 338 19.75 -9.15 -2.52
C GLY A 338 21.16 -8.68 -2.84
N SER A 339 22.08 -8.75 -1.88
CA SER A 339 23.43 -8.19 -2.05
C SER A 339 24.38 -9.13 -2.77
N ILE A 340 24.38 -10.43 -2.43
CA ILE A 340 25.27 -11.39 -3.08
C ILE A 340 24.70 -11.82 -4.43
N ALA A 341 23.52 -12.43 -4.47
CA ALA A 341 23.03 -13.06 -5.69
C ALA A 341 22.58 -12.06 -6.77
N VAL A 342 21.93 -10.96 -6.39
CA VAL A 342 21.38 -9.99 -7.36
C VAL A 342 22.35 -8.85 -7.71
N ILE A 343 23.25 -8.47 -6.80
CA ILE A 343 24.15 -7.33 -7.01
C ILE A 343 25.59 -7.79 -7.26
N THR A 344 26.17 -8.56 -6.34
CA THR A 344 27.60 -8.90 -6.37
C THR A 344 27.94 -9.90 -7.48
N LEU A 345 27.24 -11.04 -7.53
CA LEU A 345 27.52 -12.10 -8.52
C LEU A 345 27.41 -11.59 -9.97
N PRO A 346 26.35 -10.86 -10.37
CA PRO A 346 26.28 -10.31 -11.72
C PRO A 346 27.42 -9.33 -12.01
N SER A 347 27.86 -8.56 -11.01
CA SER A 347 29.00 -7.64 -11.16
C SER A 347 30.36 -8.32 -11.26
N LEU A 348 30.49 -9.59 -10.86
CA LEU A 348 31.69 -10.39 -11.11
C LEU A 348 31.76 -10.86 -12.57
N VAL A 349 30.61 -11.09 -13.20
CA VAL A 349 30.52 -11.49 -14.61
C VAL A 349 30.63 -10.28 -15.53
N LEU A 350 29.88 -9.22 -15.24
CA LEU A 350 29.88 -7.96 -15.99
C LEU A 350 30.17 -6.78 -15.04
N PRO A 351 31.42 -6.29 -15.00
CA PRO A 351 31.81 -5.21 -14.09
C PRO A 351 30.90 -3.98 -14.20
N GLY A 352 30.37 -3.52 -13.06
CA GLY A 352 29.52 -2.34 -12.98
C GLY A 352 28.02 -2.62 -13.03
N VAL A 353 27.57 -3.79 -13.49
CA VAL A 353 26.12 -4.11 -13.54
C VAL A 353 25.50 -4.14 -12.14
N GLY A 354 26.27 -4.48 -11.11
CA GLY A 354 25.80 -4.47 -9.73
C GLY A 354 25.33 -3.08 -9.27
N ALA A 355 25.95 -2.00 -9.76
CA ALA A 355 25.51 -0.64 -9.43
C ALA A 355 24.13 -0.33 -10.03
N LEU A 356 23.90 -0.77 -11.28
CA LEU A 356 22.60 -0.65 -11.94
C LEU A 356 21.54 -1.49 -11.20
N MET A 357 21.85 -2.73 -10.84
CA MET A 357 20.93 -3.59 -10.09
C MET A 357 20.59 -3.03 -8.71
N ALA A 358 21.58 -2.43 -8.03
CA ALA A 358 21.34 -1.75 -6.76
C ALA A 358 20.39 -0.54 -6.92
N LEU A 359 20.56 0.25 -8.00
CA LEU A 359 19.67 1.37 -8.31
C LEU A 359 18.24 0.91 -8.63
N VAL A 360 18.08 -0.14 -9.44
CA VAL A 360 16.75 -0.73 -9.73
C VAL A 360 16.09 -1.15 -8.42
N ARG A 361 16.82 -1.86 -7.55
CA ARG A 361 16.30 -2.30 -6.26
C ARG A 361 15.92 -1.12 -5.36
N ALA A 362 16.76 -0.10 -5.26
CA ALA A 362 16.45 1.10 -4.49
C ALA A 362 15.17 1.80 -5.01
N SER A 363 15.05 1.91 -6.33
CA SER A 363 13.88 2.50 -6.98
C SER A 363 12.61 1.70 -6.67
N MET A 364 12.69 0.36 -6.72
CA MET A 364 11.57 -0.52 -6.35
C MET A 364 11.14 -0.35 -4.89
N TRP A 365 12.09 -0.18 -3.96
CA TRP A 365 11.73 0.11 -2.57
C TRP A 365 11.08 1.48 -2.40
N GLY A 366 11.56 2.50 -3.12
CA GLY A 366 10.95 3.82 -3.13
C GLY A 366 9.51 3.81 -3.64
N LEU A 367 9.24 3.02 -4.68
CA LEU A 367 7.89 2.82 -5.25
C LEU A 367 6.99 2.02 -4.32
N LEU A 368 7.48 0.91 -3.75
CA LEU A 368 6.70 0.00 -2.93
C LEU A 368 6.35 0.61 -1.57
N LEU A 369 7.34 1.20 -0.90
CA LEU A 369 7.26 1.66 0.49
C LEU A 369 6.93 3.15 0.61
N ALA A 370 6.50 3.81 -0.47
CA ALA A 370 6.07 5.20 -0.36
C ALA A 370 4.86 5.30 0.58
N PRO A 371 4.83 6.28 1.51
CA PRO A 371 3.76 6.46 2.47
C PRO A 371 2.56 7.18 1.82
N THR A 372 2.09 6.68 0.69
CA THR A 372 0.95 7.22 -0.06
C THR A 372 -0.38 6.97 0.62
N GLY A 373 -0.47 5.91 1.44
CA GLY A 373 -1.59 5.62 2.33
C GLY A 373 -1.21 5.82 3.79
N THR A 374 -2.19 6.15 4.61
CA THR A 374 -1.99 6.38 6.06
C THR A 374 -1.45 5.12 6.76
N GLU A 375 -1.87 3.92 6.36
CA GLU A 375 -1.35 2.66 6.91
C GLU A 375 0.16 2.49 6.68
N LEU A 376 0.63 2.80 5.47
CA LEU A 376 2.06 2.71 5.14
C LEU A 376 2.86 3.78 5.90
N LEU A 377 2.33 5.00 6.01
CA LEU A 377 2.93 6.06 6.80
C LEU A 377 3.09 5.66 8.28
N GLN A 378 2.10 4.95 8.84
CA GLN A 378 2.14 4.44 10.21
C GLN A 378 3.14 3.29 10.37
N GLY A 379 3.24 2.40 9.38
CA GLY A 379 4.13 1.24 9.43
C GLY A 379 5.62 1.54 9.23
N MET A 380 5.98 2.76 8.79
CA MET A 380 7.37 3.14 8.50
C MET A 380 8.15 3.69 9.71
N LEU A 381 7.50 3.98 10.83
CA LEU A 381 8.11 4.47 12.07
C LEU A 381 7.99 3.43 13.17
#